data_AF-A0A0F9D7W2-F1
#
_entry.id   AF-A0A0F9D7W2-F1
#
_cell.length_a   1.000
_cell.length_b   1.000
_cell.length_c   1.000
_cell.angle_alpha   90.00
_cell.angle_beta   90.00
_cell.angle_gamma   90.00
#
_symmetry.space_group_name_H-M   'P 1'
#
loop_
_entity.id
_entity.type
_entity.pdbx_description
1 polymer ?
#
loop_
_entity_poly.entity_id
_entity_poly.type
_entity_poly.pdbx_seq_one_letter_code
_entity_poly.pdbx_strand_id
1 'polypeptide(L)'
;MCAQLHQPGPDLREVSAELADLALGIPPSEAQIALTQDVVKELVNKIAWVLGSVYRVNYSNMRTPARSYAWRIVKKVLEDHGYPDKIRK
;
A
#
# COMPACT_ATOMS: atom_id res chain seq x y z
N MET A 1 -21.35 37.87 8.22
CA MET A 1 -21.34 36.75 7.24
C MET A 1 -19.93 36.64 6.70
N CYS A 2 -19.23 35.54 6.93
CA CYS A 2 -18.03 35.12 6.17
C CYS A 2 -17.81 33.63 6.45
N ALA A 3 -18.49 32.75 5.70
CA ALA A 3 -18.10 31.35 5.63
C ALA A 3 -16.88 31.27 4.70
N GLN A 4 -15.69 31.14 5.26
CA GLN A 4 -14.51 30.76 4.50
C GLN A 4 -14.70 29.32 4.04
N LEU A 5 -15.02 29.16 2.76
CA LEU A 5 -15.03 27.87 2.08
C LEU A 5 -13.65 27.24 2.26
N HIS A 6 -13.56 26.18 3.06
CA HIS A 6 -12.44 25.24 3.00
C HIS A 6 -12.42 24.71 1.58
N GLN A 7 -11.56 25.26 0.71
CA GLN A 7 -11.26 24.57 -0.53
C GLN A 7 -10.59 23.26 -0.14
N PRO A 8 -11.12 22.10 -0.55
CA PRO A 8 -10.40 20.85 -0.34
C PRO A 8 -9.04 21.01 -1.02
N GLY A 9 -7.97 20.78 -0.27
CA GLY A 9 -6.64 20.68 -0.86
C GLY A 9 -6.64 19.66 -2.00
N PRO A 10 -5.71 19.77 -2.95
CA PRO A 10 -5.67 18.86 -4.08
C PRO A 10 -5.70 17.42 -3.57
N ASP A 11 -6.56 16.58 -4.15
CA ASP A 11 -6.66 15.18 -3.76
C ASP A 11 -5.26 14.59 -3.93
N LEU A 12 -4.69 14.09 -2.82
CA LEU A 12 -3.34 13.52 -2.80
C LEU A 12 -3.16 12.42 -3.86
N ARG A 13 -4.26 11.78 -4.27
CA ARG A 13 -4.30 10.80 -5.35
C ARG A 13 -3.94 11.43 -6.70
N GLU A 14 -4.48 12.60 -7.01
CA GLU A 14 -4.23 13.33 -8.26
C GLU A 14 -2.79 13.83 -8.32
N VAL A 15 -2.30 14.40 -7.21
CA VAL A 15 -0.91 14.89 -7.10
C VAL A 15 0.11 13.76 -7.27
N SER A 16 -0.17 12.59 -6.71
CA SER A 16 0.74 11.44 -6.80
C SER A 16 0.83 10.86 -8.21
N ALA A 17 -0.27 10.93 -8.97
CA ALA A 17 -0.37 10.34 -10.30
C ALA A 17 0.31 11.23 -11.36
N GLU A 18 0.14 12.56 -11.25
CA GLU A 18 0.82 13.52 -12.13
C GLU A 18 2.34 13.52 -11.92
N LEU A 19 2.81 13.44 -10.67
CA LEU A 19 4.25 13.39 -10.39
C LEU A 19 4.91 12.11 -10.92
N ALA A 20 4.20 10.99 -10.91
CA ALA A 20 4.73 9.73 -11.42
C ALA A 20 4.82 9.70 -12.96
N ASP A 21 3.84 10.31 -13.65
CA ASP A 21 3.88 10.51 -15.09
C ASP A 21 5.05 11.42 -15.49
N LEU A 22 5.22 12.55 -14.79
CA LEU A 22 6.27 13.52 -15.05
C LEU A 22 7.69 13.02 -14.74
N ALA A 23 7.85 12.23 -13.67
CA ALA A 23 9.17 11.82 -13.18
C ALA A 23 9.68 10.52 -13.80
N LEU A 24 8.78 9.60 -14.20
CA LEU A 24 9.15 8.24 -14.59
C LEU A 24 8.60 7.83 -15.97
N GLY A 25 7.76 8.66 -16.60
CA GLY A 25 7.08 8.31 -17.86
C GLY A 25 6.12 7.12 -17.73
N ILE A 26 5.65 6.87 -16.50
CA ILE A 26 4.72 5.78 -16.19
C ILE A 26 3.31 6.35 -16.24
N PRO A 27 2.41 5.81 -17.08
CA PRO A 27 1.06 6.33 -17.17
C PRO A 27 0.39 6.31 -15.77
N PRO A 28 -0.40 7.33 -15.42
CA PRO A 28 -1.02 7.51 -14.10
C PRO A 28 -1.66 6.23 -13.51
N SER A 29 -2.31 5.43 -14.35
CA SER A 29 -2.93 4.16 -13.98
C SER A 29 -1.93 3.07 -13.57
N GLU A 30 -0.75 3.03 -14.20
CA GLU A 30 0.31 2.07 -13.87
C GLU A 30 1.12 2.53 -12.67
N ALA A 31 1.35 3.84 -12.55
CA ALA A 31 1.99 4.45 -11.39
C ALA A 31 1.21 4.17 -10.11
N GLN A 32 -0.12 4.29 -10.17
CA GLN A 32 -0.99 3.97 -9.04
C GLN A 32 -0.89 2.49 -8.65
N ILE A 33 -0.78 1.57 -9.61
CA ILE A 33 -0.60 0.14 -9.34
C ILE A 33 0.77 -0.13 -8.71
N ALA A 34 1.84 0.47 -9.25
CA ALA A 34 3.20 0.32 -8.73
C ALA A 34 3.31 0.84 -7.29
N LEU A 35 2.79 2.05 -7.03
CA LEU A 35 2.73 2.63 -5.71
C LEU A 35 1.92 1.74 -4.74
N THR A 36 0.78 1.24 -5.19
CA THR A 36 -0.05 0.32 -4.39
C THR A 36 0.71 -0.97 -4.06
N GLN A 37 1.45 -1.53 -5.01
CA GLN A 37 2.27 -2.72 -4.78
C GLN A 37 3.38 -2.45 -3.74
N ASP A 38 4.03 -1.30 -3.79
CA ASP A 38 5.10 -0.96 -2.85
C ASP A 38 4.55 -0.69 -1.43
N VAL A 39 3.42 -0.01 -1.32
CA VAL A 39 2.70 0.14 -0.04
C VAL A 39 2.34 -1.24 0.52
N VAL A 40 1.87 -2.17 -0.31
CA VAL A 40 1.53 -3.53 0.13
C VAL A 40 2.76 -4.29 0.61
N LYS A 41 3.88 -4.23 -0.12
CA LYS A 41 5.15 -4.86 0.33
C LYS A 41 5.58 -4.32 1.69
N GLU A 42 5.49 -3.01 1.89
CA GLU A 42 5.85 -2.37 3.16
C GLU A 42 4.91 -2.77 4.30
N LEU A 43 3.60 -2.85 4.06
CA LEU A 43 2.63 -3.35 5.05
C LEU A 43 2.94 -4.78 5.46
N VAL A 44 3.21 -5.66 4.48
CA VAL A 44 3.56 -7.07 4.73
C VAL A 44 4.85 -7.17 5.54
N ASN A 45 5.87 -6.38 5.20
CA ASN A 45 7.14 -6.36 5.93
C ASN A 45 6.93 -5.93 7.40
N LYS A 46 6.19 -4.86 7.63
CA LYS A 46 5.92 -4.35 8.99
C LYS A 46 5.12 -5.35 9.83
N ILE A 47 4.06 -5.94 9.27
CA ILE A 47 3.25 -6.94 9.99
C ILE A 47 4.08 -8.20 10.25
N ALA A 48 4.86 -8.68 9.27
CA ALA A 48 5.73 -9.83 9.46
C ALA A 48 6.78 -9.58 10.55
N TRP A 49 7.37 -8.39 10.60
CA TRP A 49 8.28 -7.97 11.67
C TRP A 49 7.61 -7.95 13.05
N VAL A 50 6.38 -7.42 13.16
CA VAL A 50 5.61 -7.45 14.42
C VAL A 50 5.34 -8.89 14.85
N LEU A 51 4.84 -9.72 13.94
CA LEU A 51 4.58 -11.14 14.22
C LEU A 51 5.85 -11.87 14.65
N GLY A 52 6.96 -11.62 13.97
CA GLY A 52 8.25 -12.20 14.31
C GLY A 52 8.79 -11.74 15.66
N SER A 53 8.60 -10.46 16.00
CA SER A 53 9.08 -9.89 17.26
C SER A 53 8.23 -10.33 18.46
N VAL A 54 6.90 -10.37 18.31
CA VAL A 54 5.97 -10.74 19.39
C VAL A 54 5.98 -12.25 19.64
N TYR A 55 5.91 -13.05 18.57
CA TYR A 55 5.79 -14.51 18.69
C TYR A 55 7.13 -15.24 18.54
N ARG A 56 8.25 -14.51 18.44
CA ARG A 56 9.61 -15.06 18.24
C ARG A 56 9.73 -16.03 17.07
N VAL A 57 8.98 -15.77 15.99
CA VAL A 57 9.02 -16.56 14.75
C VAL A 57 9.91 -15.89 13.71
N ASN A 58 10.62 -16.69 12.91
CA ASN A 58 11.42 -16.15 11.82
C ASN A 58 10.52 -15.42 10.80
N TYR A 59 10.90 -14.21 10.37
CA TYR A 59 10.18 -13.37 9.41
C TYR A 59 11.03 -12.92 8.21
N SER A 60 12.33 -13.21 8.21
CA SER A 60 13.29 -12.65 7.24
C SER A 60 13.19 -13.24 5.83
N ASN A 61 12.53 -14.40 5.65
CA ASN A 61 12.31 -15.05 4.35
C ASN A 61 10.84 -14.99 3.90
N MET A 62 10.58 -14.86 2.59
CA MET A 62 9.21 -14.82 2.01
C MET A 62 8.35 -16.06 2.33
N ARG A 63 8.99 -17.22 2.51
CA ARG A 63 8.32 -18.48 2.81
C ARG A 63 8.03 -18.70 4.30
N THR A 64 8.34 -17.73 5.15
CA THR A 64 8.08 -17.87 6.58
C THR A 64 6.58 -17.84 6.88
N PRO A 65 6.14 -18.54 7.94
CA PRO A 65 4.75 -18.43 8.43
C PRO A 65 4.37 -16.98 8.73
N ALA A 66 5.26 -16.19 9.34
CA ALA A 66 5.02 -14.78 9.66
C ALA A 66 4.66 -13.95 8.42
N ARG A 67 5.43 -14.07 7.33
CA ARG A 67 5.11 -13.38 6.07
C ARG A 67 3.85 -13.92 5.39
N SER A 68 3.58 -15.22 5.50
CA SER A 68 2.35 -15.81 4.96
C SER A 68 1.10 -15.30 5.68
N TYR A 69 1.16 -15.14 7.01
CA TYR A 69 0.08 -14.52 7.79
C TYR A 69 -0.04 -13.02 7.50
N ALA A 70 1.07 -12.30 7.45
CA ALA A 70 1.07 -10.88 7.08
C ALA A 70 0.41 -10.65 5.71
N TRP A 71 0.72 -11.48 4.71
CA TRP A 71 0.08 -11.42 3.40
C TRP A 71 -1.45 -11.62 3.48
N ARG A 72 -1.92 -12.60 4.25
CA ARG A 72 -3.37 -12.84 4.42
C ARG A 72 -4.08 -11.66 5.06
N ILE A 73 -3.46 -11.03 6.07
CA ILE A 73 -4.02 -9.84 6.73
C ILE A 73 -4.12 -8.69 5.73
N VAL A 74 -3.03 -8.39 5.02
CA VAL A 74 -3.01 -7.29 4.04
C VAL A 74 -3.99 -7.56 2.90
N LYS A 75 -4.07 -8.79 2.38
CA LYS A 75 -5.05 -9.16 1.35
C LYS A 75 -6.48 -8.90 1.81
N LYS A 76 -6.83 -9.29 3.04
CA LYS A 76 -8.18 -9.07 3.59
C LYS A 76 -8.52 -7.58 3.70
N VAL A 77 -7.56 -6.76 4.15
CA VAL A 77 -7.73 -5.29 4.22
C VAL A 77 -7.95 -4.70 2.83
N LEU A 78 -7.18 -5.15 1.83
CA LEU A 78 -7.34 -4.67 0.45
C LEU A 78 -8.71 -5.04 -0.12
N GLU A 79 -9.17 -6.28 0.11
CA GLU A 79 -10.50 -6.76 -0.28
C GLU A 79 -11.61 -5.92 0.39
N ASP A 80 -11.51 -5.66 1.70
CA ASP A 80 -12.50 -4.89 2.46
C ASP A 80 -12.61 -3.42 2.03
N HIS A 81 -11.55 -2.86 1.46
CA HIS A 81 -11.49 -1.49 0.98
C HIS A 81 -11.61 -1.37 -0.55
N GLY A 82 -11.91 -2.47 -1.27
CA GLY A 82 -12.15 -2.45 -2.71
C GLY A 82 -10.91 -2.14 -3.56
N TYR A 83 -9.72 -2.45 -3.06
CA TYR A 83 -8.48 -2.27 -3.84
C TYR A 83 -8.36 -3.32 -4.96
N PRO A 84 -7.71 -2.98 -6.08
CA PRO A 84 -7.63 -3.85 -7.24
C PRO A 84 -6.84 -5.15 -6.97
N ASP A 85 -7.40 -6.28 -7.41
CA ASP A 85 -6.86 -7.65 -7.26
C ASP A 85 -5.50 -7.92 -7.94
N LYS A 86 -4.98 -6.96 -8.73
CA LYS A 86 -3.74 -7.12 -9.51
C LYS A 86 -2.46 -7.11 -8.67
N ILE A 87 -2.57 -7.04 -7.34
CA ILE A 87 -1.44 -6.95 -6.42
C ILE A 87 -0.81 -8.33 -6.26
N ARG A 88 0.42 -8.48 -6.75
CA ARG A 88 1.18 -9.73 -6.70
C ARG A 88 1.86 -9.92 -5.34
N LYS A 89 1.99 -11.19 -4.93
CA LYS A 89 2.72 -11.61 -3.73
C LYS A 89 4.23 -11.58 -3.94
#